data_AF-A0A3M1LD18-F1
#
_entry.id   AF-A0A3M1LD18-F1
#
_cell.length_a   1.000
_cell.length_b   1.000
_cell.length_c   1.000
_cell.angle_alpha   90.00
_cell.angle_beta   90.00
_cell.angle_gamma   90.00
#
_symmetry.space_group_name_H-M   'P 1'
#
loop_
_entity.id
_entity.type
_entity.pdbx_description
1 polymer ?
#
loop_
_entity_poly.entity_id
_entity_poly.type
_entity_poly.pdbx_seq_one_letter_code
_entity_poly.pdbx_strand_id
1 'polypeptide(L)'
;MKWIFPALLCLVWWGCRSEGERVEAIPTGGKVSEIIRNPVSADTPADTVNVAKITFEEERFDFGRVSEGTVVEHTFHFTNTGRVPLLISDARSTCGCTVPEWPKNPIPPGGKDSIVVRFNTDGKVKRQKKPVTITANTYPSRTVIHLEGYVEPKTQ
;
A
#
# COMPACT_ATOMS: atom_id res chain seq x y z
N MET A 1 12.51 -69.25 -25.40
CA MET A 1 11.05 -69.46 -25.46
C MET A 1 10.39 -68.20 -24.88
N LYS A 2 9.88 -67.20 -25.61
CA LYS A 2 8.84 -67.18 -26.66
C LYS A 2 7.68 -68.12 -26.34
N TRP A 3 6.58 -67.58 -25.80
CA TRP A 3 5.19 -67.90 -26.18
C TRP A 3 4.33 -66.63 -26.03
N ILE A 4 3.36 -66.52 -26.93
CA ILE A 4 2.70 -65.32 -27.47
C ILE A 4 1.18 -65.53 -27.35
N PHE A 5 0.45 -64.49 -26.93
CA PHE A 5 -0.95 -64.10 -27.24
C PHE A 5 -2.13 -65.04 -26.86
N PRO A 6 -3.38 -64.53 -26.60
CA PRO A 6 -4.10 -63.43 -27.29
C PRO A 6 -4.69 -62.35 -26.34
N ALA A 7 -4.91 -61.07 -26.69
CA ALA A 7 -5.69 -60.42 -27.76
C ALA A 7 -7.20 -60.74 -27.78
N LEU A 8 -7.99 -59.96 -27.02
CA LEU A 8 -9.38 -59.52 -27.25
C LEU A 8 -9.78 -58.73 -25.98
N LEU A 9 -10.44 -57.59 -25.95
CA LEU A 9 -11.34 -56.89 -26.85
C LEU A 9 -11.54 -55.48 -26.20
N CYS A 10 -11.59 -54.39 -26.97
CA CYS A 10 -12.46 -53.21 -26.82
C CYS A 10 -12.81 -52.65 -25.40
N LEU A 11 -12.82 -51.36 -25.09
CA LEU A 11 -13.24 -50.19 -25.84
C LEU A 11 -13.25 -49.00 -24.84
N VAL A 12 -13.02 -47.78 -25.35
CA VAL A 12 -13.53 -46.49 -24.84
C VAL A 12 -12.83 -45.85 -23.63
N TRP A 13 -12.00 -44.85 -23.95
CA TRP A 13 -12.25 -43.44 -23.60
C TRP A 13 -12.89 -43.18 -22.22
N TRP A 14 -12.11 -42.73 -21.24
CA TRP A 14 -12.55 -41.61 -20.42
C TRP A 14 -11.37 -40.97 -19.71
N GLY A 15 -11.16 -39.69 -20.00
CA GLY A 15 -10.21 -38.87 -19.28
C GLY A 15 -10.51 -38.84 -17.79
N CYS A 16 -9.47 -38.89 -16.98
CA CYS A 16 -9.53 -38.47 -15.59
C CYS A 16 -9.74 -36.94 -15.60
N ARG A 17 -11.00 -36.51 -15.77
CA ARG A 17 -11.44 -35.12 -15.58
C ARG A 17 -11.77 -34.98 -14.11
N SER A 18 -11.05 -34.05 -13.47
CA SER A 18 -11.22 -33.59 -12.10
C SER A 18 -12.67 -33.66 -11.63
N GLU A 19 -12.87 -34.31 -10.48
CA GLU A 19 -14.11 -34.31 -9.72
C GLU A 19 -14.50 -32.86 -9.44
N GLY A 20 -15.46 -32.36 -10.21
CA GLY A 20 -16.19 -31.15 -9.85
C GLY A 20 -17.03 -31.46 -8.63
N GLU A 21 -16.81 -30.69 -7.57
CA GLU A 21 -17.66 -30.61 -6.39
C GLU A 21 -19.15 -30.65 -6.79
N ARG A 22 -19.88 -31.62 -6.22
CA ARG A 22 -21.34 -31.65 -6.27
C ARG A 22 -21.86 -30.40 -5.57
N VAL A 23 -22.47 -29.51 -6.32
CA VAL A 23 -23.27 -28.41 -5.78
C VAL A 23 -24.56 -29.03 -5.23
N GLU A 24 -24.68 -29.15 -3.91
CA GLU A 24 -25.94 -29.52 -3.26
C GLU A 24 -26.98 -28.40 -3.46
N ALA A 25 -28.19 -28.80 -3.82
CA ALA A 25 -29.29 -27.89 -4.10
C ALA A 25 -29.73 -27.15 -2.83
N ILE A 26 -29.94 -25.83 -2.95
CA ILE A 26 -30.43 -24.97 -1.88
C ILE A 26 -31.91 -25.31 -1.61
N PRO A 27 -32.33 -25.62 -0.37
CA PRO A 27 -33.75 -25.74 -0.03
C PRO A 27 -34.41 -24.36 -0.11
N THR A 28 -35.30 -24.17 -1.08
CA THR A 28 -36.15 -22.99 -1.19
C THR A 28 -37.21 -23.01 -0.08
N GLY A 29 -36.86 -22.44 1.07
CA GLY A 29 -37.79 -22.36 2.21
C GLY A 29 -37.34 -21.54 3.43
N GLY A 30 -36.30 -20.71 3.33
CA GLY A 30 -35.76 -19.91 4.44
C GLY A 30 -35.96 -18.41 4.25
N LYS A 31 -36.14 -17.67 5.36
CA LYS A 31 -36.31 -16.20 5.36
C LYS A 31 -35.16 -15.52 4.61
N VAL A 32 -35.48 -14.44 3.89
CA VAL A 32 -34.55 -13.62 3.07
C VAL A 32 -33.28 -13.18 3.84
N SER A 33 -33.34 -13.15 5.17
CA SER A 33 -32.21 -12.88 6.07
C SER A 33 -31.07 -13.92 6.03
N GLU A 34 -31.29 -15.15 5.56
CA GLU A 34 -30.23 -16.17 5.44
C GLU A 34 -29.44 -16.09 4.11
N ILE A 35 -29.92 -15.29 3.15
CA ILE A 35 -29.32 -15.15 1.82
C ILE A 35 -28.22 -14.07 1.81
N ILE A 36 -28.23 -13.16 2.79
CA ILE A 36 -27.22 -12.09 2.90
C ILE A 36 -26.04 -12.59 3.74
N ARG A 37 -25.06 -13.21 3.08
CA ARG A 37 -23.73 -13.42 3.68
C ARG A 37 -22.91 -12.13 3.57
N ASN A 38 -22.73 -11.43 4.69
CA ASN A 38 -21.76 -10.33 4.76
C ASN A 38 -20.34 -10.93 4.79
N PRO A 39 -19.45 -10.67 3.80
CA PRO A 39 -18.16 -11.35 3.66
C PRO A 39 -17.04 -10.78 4.55
N VAL A 40 -17.36 -9.93 5.53
CA VAL A 40 -16.34 -9.34 6.41
C VAL A 40 -16.30 -10.15 7.71
N SER A 41 -15.45 -11.18 7.74
CA SER A 41 -15.14 -11.94 8.95
C SER A 41 -14.10 -11.18 9.79
N ALA A 42 -14.35 -11.04 11.09
CA ALA A 42 -13.54 -10.28 12.04
C ALA A 42 -12.37 -11.08 12.68
N ASP A 43 -12.12 -12.32 12.23
CA ASP A 43 -11.29 -13.30 12.95
C ASP A 43 -9.97 -13.69 12.27
N THR A 44 -9.51 -12.97 11.23
CA THR A 44 -8.17 -13.23 10.67
C THR A 44 -7.14 -12.34 11.38
N PRO A 45 -6.17 -12.90 12.14
CA PRO A 45 -5.06 -12.09 12.65
C PRO A 45 -4.35 -11.46 11.46
N ALA A 46 -4.06 -10.15 11.54
CA ALA A 46 -3.32 -9.46 10.50
C ALA A 46 -2.04 -10.26 10.20
N ASP A 47 -1.91 -10.78 8.98
CA ASP A 47 -0.72 -11.47 8.51
C ASP A 47 0.42 -10.43 8.39
N THR A 48 1.07 -10.16 9.52
CA THR A 48 2.21 -9.22 9.63
C THR A 48 3.48 -9.79 9.02
N VAL A 49 3.48 -11.05 8.55
CA VAL A 49 4.64 -11.69 7.94
C VAL A 49 4.76 -11.30 6.46
N ASN A 50 3.65 -11.01 5.79
CA ASN A 50 3.59 -10.67 4.36
C ASN A 50 3.12 -9.22 4.09
N VAL A 51 3.51 -8.27 4.94
CA VAL A 51 3.19 -6.85 4.72
C VAL A 51 4.31 -6.09 4.01
N ALA A 52 3.92 -5.03 3.30
CA ALA A 52 4.89 -4.03 2.85
C ALA A 52 5.39 -3.28 4.08
N LYS A 53 6.65 -2.84 4.04
CA LYS A 53 7.21 -2.00 5.10
C LYS A 53 7.99 -0.88 4.45
N ILE A 54 7.58 0.35 4.73
CA ILE A 54 8.30 1.55 4.32
C ILE A 54 9.28 1.93 5.43
N THR A 55 10.51 2.25 5.06
CA THR A 55 11.53 2.75 5.99
C THR A 55 12.17 3.97 5.37
N PHE A 56 11.98 5.12 6.01
CA PHE A 56 12.57 6.38 5.59
C PHE A 56 13.99 6.50 6.14
N GLU A 57 14.88 7.13 5.37
CA GLU A 57 16.22 7.48 5.85
C GLU A 57 16.14 8.61 6.89
N GLU A 58 15.20 9.53 6.68
CA GLU A 58 14.86 10.60 7.61
C GLU A 58 13.34 10.80 7.66
N GLU A 59 12.79 10.94 8.87
CA GLU A 59 11.36 11.23 9.06
C GLU A 59 11.10 12.71 9.35
N ARG A 60 12.16 13.49 9.58
CA ARG A 60 12.09 14.90 9.96
C ARG A 60 13.17 15.68 9.24
N PHE A 61 12.76 16.72 8.53
CA PHE A 61 13.66 17.68 7.91
C PHE A 61 13.45 19.06 8.51
N ASP A 62 14.52 19.67 9.01
CA ASP A 62 14.53 21.06 9.47
C ASP A 62 15.17 21.95 8.39
N PHE A 63 14.37 22.83 7.79
CA PHE A 63 14.85 23.77 6.77
C PHE A 63 15.53 25.02 7.36
N GLY A 64 15.65 25.12 8.68
CA GLY A 64 16.26 26.24 9.36
C GLY A 64 15.43 27.51 9.26
N ARG A 65 16.08 28.64 8.95
CA ARG A 65 15.43 29.95 8.80
C ARG A 65 15.35 30.33 7.33
N VAL A 66 14.14 30.65 6.87
CA VAL A 66 13.88 31.10 5.50
C VAL A 66 13.00 32.35 5.52
N SER A 67 13.14 33.22 4.53
CA SER A 67 12.26 34.37 4.39
C SER A 67 10.89 33.95 3.83
N GLU A 68 9.83 34.61 4.27
CA GLU A 68 8.48 34.43 3.72
C GLU A 68 8.45 34.64 2.20
N GLY A 69 7.75 33.75 1.50
CA GLY A 69 7.68 33.72 0.03
C GLY A 69 8.68 32.76 -0.63
N THR A 70 9.57 32.15 0.16
CA THR A 70 10.46 31.07 -0.30
C THR A 70 9.68 29.76 -0.46
N VAL A 71 10.00 28.98 -1.50
CA VAL A 71 9.54 27.60 -1.64
C VAL A 71 10.63 26.69 -1.09
N VAL A 72 10.34 25.99 0.00
CA VAL A 72 11.22 24.97 0.57
C VAL A 72 10.92 23.65 -0.11
N GLU A 73 11.93 23.02 -0.70
CA GLU A 73 11.83 21.69 -1.31
C GLU A 73 12.77 20.73 -0.60
N HIS A 74 12.28 19.53 -0.27
CA HIS A 74 13.09 18.47 0.29
C HIS A 74 12.63 17.10 -0.21
N THR A 75 13.58 16.19 -0.39
CA THR A 75 13.34 14.85 -0.94
C THR A 75 13.59 13.82 0.15
N PHE A 76 12.53 13.16 0.60
CA PHE A 76 12.62 12.09 1.58
C PHE A 76 12.85 10.75 0.88
N HIS A 77 14.04 10.19 1.07
CA HIS A 77 14.37 8.86 0.55
C HIS A 77 13.79 7.76 1.44
N PHE A 78 13.25 6.71 0.80
CA PHE A 78 12.73 5.55 1.50
C PHE A 78 13.07 4.24 0.80
N THR A 79 13.05 3.16 1.57
CA THR A 79 13.26 1.79 1.11
C THR A 79 12.07 0.91 1.50
N ASN A 80 11.63 0.04 0.59
CA ASN A 80 10.70 -1.04 0.92
C ASN A 80 11.46 -2.18 1.61
N THR A 81 11.38 -2.25 2.94
CA THR A 81 12.00 -3.31 3.75
C THR A 81 11.06 -4.50 3.99
N GLY A 82 9.89 -4.51 3.35
CA GLY A 82 8.89 -5.57 3.43
C GLY A 82 9.18 -6.74 2.50
N ARG A 83 8.26 -7.71 2.47
CA ARG A 83 8.34 -8.91 1.62
C ARG A 83 7.44 -8.85 0.38
N VAL A 84 6.55 -7.86 0.31
CA VAL A 84 5.64 -7.63 -0.82
C VAL A 84 5.89 -6.25 -1.43
N PRO A 85 5.49 -6.00 -2.68
CA PRO A 85 5.57 -4.68 -3.29
C PRO A 85 4.84 -3.62 -2.45
N LEU A 86 5.51 -2.50 -2.22
CA LEU A 86 4.97 -1.33 -1.53
C LEU A 86 4.17 -0.49 -2.54
N LEU A 87 2.95 -0.14 -2.17
CA LEU A 87 2.08 0.75 -2.93
C LEU A 87 1.64 1.90 -2.03
N ILE A 88 2.01 3.11 -2.45
CA ILE A 88 1.56 4.34 -1.80
C ILE A 88 0.23 4.75 -2.44
N SER A 89 -0.83 4.74 -1.65
CA SER A 89 -2.18 5.08 -2.13
C SER A 89 -2.47 6.57 -2.05
N ASP A 90 -1.92 7.26 -1.05
CA ASP A 90 -2.13 8.69 -0.83
C ASP A 90 -0.96 9.30 -0.08
N ALA A 91 -0.60 10.54 -0.41
CA ALA A 91 0.26 11.37 0.44
C ALA A 91 -0.36 12.75 0.52
N ARG A 92 -0.66 13.19 1.75
CA ARG A 92 -1.36 14.45 1.97
C ARG A 92 -0.79 15.21 3.15
N SER A 93 -0.81 16.52 3.03
CA SER A 93 -0.49 17.45 4.11
C SER A 93 -1.77 18.03 4.72
N THR A 94 -1.65 18.64 5.90
CA THR A 94 -2.80 19.29 6.57
C THR A 94 -3.17 20.63 5.94
N CYS A 95 -2.25 21.32 5.24
CA CYS A 95 -2.50 22.59 4.56
C CYS A 95 -2.20 22.46 3.06
N GLY A 96 -2.98 23.10 2.20
CA GLY A 96 -2.66 23.20 0.76
C GLY A 96 -1.34 23.93 0.45
N CYS A 97 -0.67 24.47 1.48
CA CYS A 97 0.64 25.09 1.39
C CYS A 97 1.80 24.10 1.26
N THR A 98 1.56 22.80 1.47
CA THR A 98 2.57 21.75 1.36
C THR A 98 2.10 20.69 0.37
N VAL A 99 2.84 20.51 -0.72
CA VAL A 99 2.49 19.59 -1.81
C VAL A 99 3.50 18.45 -1.84
N PRO A 100 3.08 17.23 -1.47
CA PRO A 100 3.91 16.03 -1.65
C PRO A 100 3.76 15.48 -3.08
N GLU A 101 4.84 14.96 -3.62
CA GLU A 101 4.93 14.23 -4.88
C GLU A 101 5.56 12.87 -4.58
N TRP A 102 4.91 11.80 -5.03
CA TRP A 102 5.28 10.43 -4.68
C TRP A 102 5.15 9.50 -5.89
N PRO A 103 5.89 8.37 -5.91
CA PRO A 103 5.78 7.38 -6.96
C PRO A 103 4.42 6.67 -6.91
N LYS A 104 3.76 6.57 -8.07
CA LYS A 104 2.49 5.82 -8.23
C LYS A 104 2.71 4.35 -8.61
N ASN A 105 3.93 4.00 -8.96
CA ASN A 105 4.28 2.63 -9.35
C ASN A 105 4.55 1.78 -8.11
N PRO A 106 4.25 0.48 -8.13
CA PRO A 106 4.62 -0.43 -7.05
C PRO A 106 6.14 -0.53 -6.89
N ILE A 107 6.64 -0.37 -5.67
CA ILE A 107 8.06 -0.47 -5.33
C ILE A 107 8.37 -1.90 -4.86
N PRO A 108 9.23 -2.68 -5.54
CA PRO A 108 9.52 -4.06 -5.16
C PRO A 108 10.20 -4.16 -3.78
N PRO A 109 10.21 -5.33 -3.13
CA PRO A 109 11.00 -5.58 -1.92
C PRO A 109 12.48 -5.22 -2.12
N GLY A 110 13.07 -4.47 -1.18
CA GLY A 110 14.42 -3.93 -1.27
C GLY A 110 14.56 -2.73 -2.22
N GLY A 111 13.50 -2.36 -2.95
CA GLY A 111 13.48 -1.20 -3.83
C GLY A 111 13.56 0.10 -3.04
N LYS A 112 14.24 1.09 -3.63
CA LYS A 112 14.36 2.45 -3.10
C LYS A 112 13.63 3.43 -3.99
N ASP A 113 13.01 4.42 -3.38
CA ASP A 113 12.39 5.53 -4.08
C ASP A 113 12.35 6.76 -3.15
N SER A 114 11.67 7.82 -3.56
CA SER A 114 11.64 9.08 -2.83
C SER A 114 10.30 9.79 -2.87
N ILE A 115 10.05 10.65 -1.88
CA ILE A 115 8.89 11.54 -1.82
C ILE A 115 9.42 12.97 -1.77
N VAL A 116 9.07 13.77 -2.78
CA VAL A 116 9.44 15.19 -2.83
C VAL A 116 8.35 15.99 -2.13
N VAL A 117 8.72 16.81 -1.15
CA VAL A 117 7.80 17.67 -0.42
C VAL A 117 8.17 19.13 -0.68
N ARG A 118 7.22 19.88 -1.24
CA ARG A 118 7.36 21.32 -1.49
C ARG A 118 6.48 22.09 -0.52
N PHE A 119 7.04 23.02 0.23
CA PHE A 119 6.34 23.91 1.14
C PHE A 119 6.47 25.36 0.68
N ASN A 120 5.33 25.96 0.34
CA ASN A 120 5.25 27.38 0.05
C ASN A 120 5.07 28.17 1.36
N THR A 121 6.07 29.00 1.68
CA THR A 121 6.10 29.83 2.89
C THR A 121 5.30 31.13 2.75
N ASP A 122 4.74 31.44 1.59
CA ASP A 122 3.96 32.65 1.36
C ASP A 122 2.75 32.71 2.31
N GLY A 123 2.61 33.85 3.01
CA GLY A 123 1.60 34.02 4.06
C GLY A 123 1.80 33.09 5.27
N LYS A 124 3.02 32.60 5.51
CA LYS A 124 3.42 31.82 6.70
C LYS A 124 4.58 32.55 7.39
N VAL A 125 4.54 32.61 8.71
CA VAL A 125 5.56 33.27 9.53
C VAL A 125 5.80 32.49 10.82
N LYS A 126 6.92 32.74 11.50
CA LYS A 126 7.34 32.07 12.74
C LYS A 126 7.61 30.58 12.53
N ARG A 127 7.65 29.82 13.63
CA ARG A 127 7.89 28.37 13.62
C ARG A 127 6.80 27.64 12.85
N GLN A 128 7.20 26.85 11.86
CA GLN A 128 6.32 26.00 11.06
C GLN A 128 6.63 24.53 11.36
N LYS A 129 5.57 23.74 11.47
CA LYS A 129 5.62 22.27 11.54
C LYS A 129 4.56 21.72 10.60
N LYS A 130 4.97 21.03 9.55
CA LYS A 130 4.11 20.52 8.50
C LYS A 130 4.21 18.99 8.47
N PRO A 131 3.25 18.28 9.09
CA PRO A 131 3.16 16.84 8.94
C PRO A 131 2.65 16.51 7.52
N VAL A 132 3.30 15.56 6.88
CA VAL A 132 2.84 14.91 5.66
C VAL A 132 2.51 13.47 6.02
N THR A 133 1.25 13.09 5.83
CA THR A 133 0.76 11.73 6.09
C THR A 133 0.78 10.94 4.81
N ILE A 134 1.57 9.87 4.79
CA ILE A 134 1.65 8.89 3.72
C ILE A 134 0.77 7.71 4.10
N THR A 135 -0.14 7.32 3.20
CA THR A 135 -0.95 6.11 3.31
C THR A 135 -0.46 5.08 2.31
N ALA A 136 -0.19 3.87 2.77
CA ALA A 136 0.30 2.77 1.95
C ALA A 136 -0.27 1.42 2.44
N ASN A 137 -0.02 0.35 1.67
CA ASN A 137 -0.34 -1.04 2.04
C ASN A 137 0.59 -1.63 3.13
N THR A 138 1.05 -0.79 4.06
CA THR A 138 1.93 -1.14 5.18
C THR A 138 1.11 -1.40 6.45
N TYR A 139 1.75 -1.95 7.48
CA TYR A 139 1.17 -2.03 8.82
C TYR A 139 2.12 -1.38 9.84
N PRO A 140 1.76 -0.24 10.46
CA PRO A 140 0.53 0.53 10.24
C PRO A 140 0.44 1.11 8.82
N SER A 141 -0.79 1.37 8.34
CA SER A 141 -1.04 1.86 6.97
C SER A 141 -0.69 3.33 6.76
N ARG A 142 -0.46 4.07 7.85
CA ARG A 142 -0.11 5.49 7.83
C ARG A 142 1.26 5.71 8.44
N THR A 143 2.10 6.40 7.71
CA THR A 143 3.40 6.91 8.18
C THR A 143 3.38 8.43 8.06
N VAL A 144 3.99 9.13 9.03
CA VAL A 144 4.01 10.60 9.04
C VAL A 144 5.45 11.07 9.02
N ILE A 145 5.77 11.94 8.06
CA ILE A 145 7.03 12.67 8.00
C ILE A 145 6.77 14.14 8.32
N HIS A 146 7.80 14.85 8.77
CA HIS A 146 7.69 16.24 9.22
C HIS A 146 8.65 17.17 8.48
N LEU A 147 8.12 18.26 7.97
CA LEU A 147 8.89 19.43 7.55
C LEU A 147 8.80 20.49 8.66
N GLU A 148 9.93 20.89 9.24
CA GLU A 148 10.01 21.84 10.34
C GLU A 148 10.97 22.97 10.01
N GLY A 149 10.77 24.13 10.64
CA GLY A 149 11.69 25.26 10.51
C GLY A 149 11.04 26.57 10.94
N TYR A 150 11.66 27.68 10.61
CA TYR A 150 11.23 29.02 10.98
C TYR A 150 11.15 29.92 9.76
N VAL A 151 10.02 30.61 9.60
CA VAL A 151 9.82 31.57 8.53
C VAL A 151 9.93 32.98 9.08
N GLU A 152 10.88 33.74 8.56
CA GLU A 152 11.08 35.15 8.88
C GLU A 152 10.08 36.00 8.09
N PRO A 153 9.33 36.91 8.76
CA PRO A 153 8.45 37.83 8.07
C PRO A 153 9.23 38.67 7.05
N LYS A 154 8.62 39.02 5.91
CA LYS A 154 9.21 40.01 5.01
C LYS A 154 9.43 41.30 5.81
N THR A 155 10.68 41.79 5.84
CA THR A 155 10.95 43.15 6.32
C THR A 155 10.31 44.09 5.29
N GLN A 156 9.25 44.80 5.69
CA GLN A 156 8.61 45.82 4.86
C GLN A 156 9.55 47.00 4.63
#